data_AF-A0A409VGG4-F1
#
_entry.id   AF-A0A409VGG4-F1
#
_cell.length_a   1.000
_cell.length_b   1.000
_cell.length_c   1.000
_cell.angle_alpha   90.00
_cell.angle_beta   90.00
_cell.angle_gamma   90.00
#
_symmetry.space_group_name_H-M   'P 1'
#
loop_
_entity.id
_entity.type
_entity.pdbx_description
1 polymer ?
#
loop_
_entity_poly.entity_id
_entity_poly.type
_entity_poly.pdbx_seq_one_letter_code
_entity_poly.pdbx_strand_id
1 'polypeptide(L)'
;MTFCAPATIPNIHYGYTAPTGHFPAHSHSHRYPFESLPKPHPSTCLYDRVYNDDHNAAKVHLRALLKKNALSGAPVGFPFHCVRDAYGRPALSHTSYEFKEYFCFSDHRGRTQCATFVYSAPDRHARMTGPPTEARMMKWRIYLPARESVTSRDAPKRVSIAHVQVDALVMETSFGLDLMTTPQILLEALALSVELGVLITVQVAQQKTALMYPSKRDVYYESGEIIFLSTDARGKTEVALVFEP
;
A
#
# COMPACT_ATOMS: atom_id res chain seq x y z
N MET A 1 4.09 23.87 36.29
CA MET A 1 2.86 23.08 36.50
C MET A 1 1.72 23.85 35.90
N THR A 2 1.23 23.44 34.73
CA THR A 2 0.24 24.19 33.96
C THR A 2 -1.02 23.33 33.90
N PHE A 3 -2.09 23.84 34.53
CA PHE A 3 -3.41 23.22 34.50
C PHE A 3 -4.11 23.63 33.19
N CYS A 4 -4.53 22.67 32.38
CA CYS A 4 -5.46 22.90 31.28
C CYS A 4 -6.86 22.47 31.73
N ALA A 5 -7.80 23.42 31.72
CA ALA A 5 -9.21 23.18 31.98
C ALA A 5 -9.88 22.45 30.79
N PRO A 6 -10.91 21.63 31.03
CA PRO A 6 -11.66 20.98 29.95
C PRO A 6 -12.55 21.99 29.22
N ALA A 7 -12.44 22.04 27.89
CA ALA A 7 -13.35 22.81 27.05
C ALA A 7 -14.70 22.10 26.92
N THR A 8 -15.75 22.70 27.47
CA THR A 8 -17.14 22.25 27.33
C THR A 8 -17.63 22.58 25.92
N ILE A 9 -17.96 21.55 25.14
CA ILE A 9 -18.57 21.71 23.81
C ILE A 9 -20.08 21.94 23.99
N PRO A 10 -20.68 23.01 23.45
CA PRO A 10 -22.12 23.21 23.52
C PRO A 10 -22.87 22.19 22.64
N ASN A 11 -23.97 21.68 23.18
CA ASN A 11 -24.85 20.72 22.53
C ASN A 11 -25.70 21.45 21.47
N ILE A 12 -25.43 21.23 20.19
CA ILE A 12 -26.20 21.83 19.09
C ILE A 12 -27.47 21.00 18.90
N HIS A 13 -28.59 21.49 19.42
CA HIS A 13 -29.92 20.97 19.12
C HIS A 13 -30.39 21.49 17.75
N TYR A 14 -30.51 20.59 16.78
CA TYR A 14 -31.24 20.86 15.54
C TYR A 14 -32.74 20.71 15.80
N GLY A 15 -33.39 21.82 16.17
CA GLY A 15 -34.83 21.92 16.20
C GLY A 15 -35.39 21.97 14.78
N TYR A 16 -36.06 20.91 14.34
CA TYR A 16 -36.97 20.98 13.18
C TYR A 16 -38.32 21.50 13.67
N THR A 17 -38.58 22.79 13.48
CA THR A 17 -39.94 23.34 13.56
C THR A 17 -40.66 23.02 12.25
N ALA A 18 -41.59 22.07 12.29
CA ALA A 18 -42.57 21.89 11.21
C ALA A 18 -43.61 23.02 11.28
N PRO A 19 -43.95 23.69 10.17
CA PRO A 19 -45.04 24.66 10.17
C PRO A 19 -46.38 23.91 10.17
N THR A 20 -47.11 23.99 11.28
CA THR A 20 -48.54 23.66 11.36
C THR A 20 -49.35 24.70 10.57
N GLY A 21 -49.56 24.42 9.28
CA GLY A 21 -50.56 25.10 8.47
C GLY A 21 -51.89 24.35 8.55
N HIS A 22 -52.88 24.94 9.23
CA HIS A 22 -54.27 24.52 9.11
C HIS A 22 -54.81 24.89 7.71
N PHE A 23 -55.29 23.89 6.97
CA PHE A 23 -56.16 24.11 5.81
C PHE A 23 -57.38 23.18 5.88
N PRO A 24 -58.56 23.64 5.40
CA PRO A 24 -59.82 22.94 5.58
C PRO A 24 -60.01 21.82 4.55
N ALA A 25 -60.72 20.79 4.98
CA ALA A 25 -61.07 19.64 4.18
C ALA A 25 -62.08 20.03 3.07
N HIS A 26 -61.63 19.99 1.83
CA HIS A 26 -62.51 19.84 0.67
C HIS A 26 -62.12 18.61 -0.13
N SER A 27 -63.04 17.66 -0.12
CA SER A 27 -63.08 16.47 -0.93
C SER A 27 -63.26 16.83 -2.40
N HIS A 28 -62.25 16.56 -3.24
CA HIS A 28 -62.46 16.12 -4.61
C HIS A 28 -61.28 15.30 -5.11
N SER A 29 -61.61 14.06 -5.45
CA SER A 29 -60.74 13.08 -6.09
C SER A 29 -60.41 13.51 -7.53
N HIS A 30 -59.21 14.02 -7.75
CA HIS A 30 -58.55 13.97 -9.05
C HIS A 30 -57.16 13.39 -8.86
N ARG A 31 -57.01 12.10 -9.22
CA ARG A 31 -55.73 11.42 -9.36
C ARG A 31 -54.98 12.06 -10.54
N TYR A 32 -54.11 13.02 -10.25
CA TYR A 32 -52.99 13.33 -11.13
C TYR A 32 -51.85 12.36 -10.79
N PRO A 33 -51.27 11.67 -11.78
CA PRO A 33 -50.05 10.91 -11.53
C PRO A 33 -48.94 11.93 -11.32
N PHE A 34 -48.52 12.12 -10.07
CA PHE A 34 -47.19 12.62 -9.82
C PHE A 34 -46.23 11.56 -10.35
N GLU A 35 -45.83 11.70 -11.62
CA GLU A 35 -44.60 11.07 -12.10
C GLU A 35 -43.50 11.53 -11.16
N SER A 36 -43.09 10.61 -10.29
CA SER A 36 -41.92 10.81 -9.45
C SER A 36 -40.77 11.17 -10.38
N LEU A 37 -40.27 12.41 -10.27
CA LEU A 37 -39.02 12.82 -10.90
C LEU A 37 -38.01 11.68 -10.68
N PRO A 38 -37.31 11.21 -11.74
CA PRO A 38 -36.35 10.13 -11.59
C PRO A 38 -35.38 10.54 -10.50
N LYS A 39 -35.31 9.72 -9.44
CA LYS A 39 -34.30 9.89 -8.39
C LYS A 39 -32.96 10.04 -9.10
N PRO A 40 -32.21 11.13 -8.90
CA PRO A 40 -30.89 11.25 -9.50
C PRO A 40 -30.12 9.98 -9.12
N HIS A 41 -29.50 9.35 -10.13
CA HIS A 41 -28.66 8.18 -9.91
C HIS A 41 -27.74 8.46 -8.72
N PRO A 42 -27.61 7.56 -7.72
CA PRO A 42 -26.72 7.79 -6.59
C PRO A 42 -25.36 8.18 -7.15
N SER A 43 -24.94 9.41 -6.87
CA SER A 43 -23.77 10.04 -7.46
C SER A 43 -22.51 9.36 -6.93
N THR A 44 -22.14 8.25 -7.55
CA THR A 44 -20.88 7.53 -7.34
C THR A 44 -19.68 8.47 -7.46
N CYS A 45 -19.75 9.50 -8.31
CA CYS A 45 -18.65 10.44 -8.55
C CYS A 45 -18.09 11.17 -7.31
N LEU A 46 -18.92 11.56 -6.34
CA LEU A 46 -18.40 12.27 -5.15
C LEU A 46 -17.71 11.30 -4.19
N TYR A 47 -18.24 10.09 -4.05
CA TYR A 47 -17.65 9.05 -3.20
C TYR A 47 -16.39 8.45 -3.84
N ASP A 48 -16.34 8.37 -5.17
CA ASP A 48 -15.18 7.93 -5.96
C ASP A 48 -14.01 8.90 -5.82
N ARG A 49 -14.30 10.21 -5.83
CA ARG A 49 -13.28 11.25 -5.65
C ARG A 49 -12.68 11.19 -4.25
N VAL A 50 -13.51 11.16 -3.21
CA VAL A 50 -13.03 11.09 -1.81
C VAL A 50 -12.21 9.82 -1.54
N TYR A 51 -12.64 8.67 -2.05
CA TYR A 51 -11.89 7.41 -1.87
C TYR A 51 -10.53 7.41 -2.60
N ASN A 52 -10.47 7.97 -3.81
CA ASN A 52 -9.20 8.09 -4.54
C ASN A 52 -8.27 9.10 -3.86
N ASP A 53 -8.82 10.18 -3.31
CA ASP A 53 -8.07 11.14 -2.50
C ASP A 53 -7.51 10.47 -1.23
N ASP A 54 -8.31 9.64 -0.54
CA ASP A 54 -7.90 8.85 0.63
C ASP A 54 -6.77 7.85 0.29
N HIS A 55 -6.86 7.15 -0.84
CA HIS A 55 -5.81 6.21 -1.30
C HIS A 55 -4.52 6.92 -1.69
N ASN A 56 -4.61 8.10 -2.31
CA ASN A 56 -3.44 8.90 -2.63
C ASN A 56 -2.78 9.45 -1.35
N ALA A 57 -3.56 9.94 -0.39
CA ALA A 57 -3.07 10.36 0.92
C ALA A 57 -2.36 9.20 1.65
N ALA A 58 -2.93 7.99 1.61
CA ALA A 58 -2.32 6.77 2.14
C ALA A 58 -0.98 6.45 1.48
N LYS A 59 -0.89 6.51 0.15
CA LYS A 59 0.37 6.29 -0.57
C LYS A 59 1.44 7.32 -0.20
N VAL A 60 1.07 8.61 -0.13
CA VAL A 60 2.00 9.68 0.26
C VAL A 60 2.51 9.48 1.68
N HIS A 61 1.62 9.15 2.62
CA HIS A 61 1.98 8.89 4.00
C HIS A 61 2.88 7.66 4.14
N LEU A 62 2.50 6.54 3.51
CA LEU A 62 3.31 5.32 3.52
C LEU A 62 4.68 5.53 2.92
N ARG A 63 4.79 6.24 1.80
CA ARG A 63 6.08 6.60 1.20
C ARG A 63 6.95 7.37 2.20
N ALA A 64 6.38 8.32 2.93
CA ALA A 64 7.11 9.07 3.95
C ALA A 64 7.57 8.19 5.12
N LEU A 65 6.74 7.24 5.59
CA LEU A 65 7.12 6.29 6.63
C LEU A 65 8.24 5.36 6.17
N LEU A 66 8.14 4.82 4.95
CA LEU A 66 9.13 3.94 4.35
C LEU A 66 10.49 4.64 4.22
N LYS A 67 10.50 5.86 3.67
CA LYS A 67 11.74 6.65 3.54
C LYS A 67 12.38 7.04 4.87
N LYS A 68 11.59 7.13 5.95
CA LYS A 68 12.07 7.45 7.30
C LYS A 68 12.43 6.22 8.13
N ASN A 69 12.25 5.01 7.60
CA ASN A 69 12.37 3.76 8.36
C ASN A 69 11.54 3.79 9.67
N ALA A 70 10.28 4.22 9.56
CA ALA A 70 9.40 4.47 10.69
C ALA A 70 8.18 3.54 10.73
N LEU A 71 8.33 2.29 10.25
CA LEU A 71 7.25 1.30 10.31
C LEU A 71 7.12 0.76 11.74
N SER A 72 6.01 1.08 12.40
CA SER A 72 5.73 0.67 13.77
C SER A 72 5.31 -0.79 13.89
N GLY A 73 4.65 -1.32 12.86
CA GLY A 73 4.15 -2.69 12.81
C GLY A 73 5.17 -3.71 12.29
N ALA A 74 6.36 -3.26 11.86
CA ALA A 74 7.36 -4.15 11.29
C ALA A 74 7.86 -5.16 12.33
N PRO A 75 8.06 -6.44 11.96
CA PRO A 75 8.62 -7.43 12.86
C PRO A 75 10.08 -7.12 13.19
N VAL A 76 10.54 -7.59 14.34
CA VAL A 76 11.97 -7.56 14.69
C VAL A 76 12.75 -8.36 13.65
N GLY A 77 13.77 -7.75 13.06
CA GLY A 77 14.59 -8.37 12.00
C GLY A 77 14.10 -8.12 10.57
N PHE A 78 13.19 -7.16 10.36
CA PHE A 78 12.79 -6.71 9.01
C PHE A 78 14.04 -6.45 8.14
N PRO A 79 14.10 -6.91 6.87
CA PRO A 79 13.00 -7.38 6.01
C PRO A 79 12.58 -8.83 6.17
N PHE A 80 13.15 -9.54 7.13
CA PHE A 80 12.74 -10.87 7.55
C PHE A 80 12.12 -10.78 8.95
N HIS A 81 11.94 -11.90 9.65
CA HIS A 81 11.54 -11.85 11.06
C HIS A 81 12.38 -12.79 11.91
N CYS A 82 12.73 -12.34 13.11
CA CYS A 82 13.47 -13.14 14.07
C CYS A 82 12.52 -14.11 14.80
N VAL A 83 12.88 -15.40 14.78
CA VAL A 83 12.21 -16.47 15.53
C VAL A 83 13.19 -17.09 16.52
N ARG A 84 12.69 -17.94 17.44
CA ARG A 84 13.56 -18.78 18.27
C ARG A 84 13.75 -20.13 17.60
N ASP A 85 15.00 -20.59 17.53
CA ASP A 85 15.32 -21.94 17.06
C ASP A 85 14.90 -23.02 18.09
N ALA A 86 15.16 -24.29 17.77
CA ALA A 86 14.86 -25.42 18.65
C ALA A 86 15.61 -25.37 20.01
N TYR A 87 16.67 -24.56 20.10
CA TYR A 87 17.50 -24.36 21.28
C TYR A 87 17.20 -23.02 21.98
N GLY A 88 16.17 -22.30 21.54
CA GLY A 88 15.75 -21.02 22.11
C GLY A 88 16.61 -19.81 21.71
N ARG A 89 17.55 -19.96 20.77
CA ARG A 89 18.42 -18.89 20.27
C ARG A 89 17.71 -18.06 19.19
N PRO A 90 17.99 -16.75 19.09
CA PRO A 90 17.44 -15.94 18.01
C PRO A 90 17.99 -16.41 16.65
N ALA A 91 17.09 -16.64 15.70
CA ALA A 91 17.40 -17.04 14.34
C ALA A 91 16.52 -16.27 13.34
N LEU A 92 17.06 -15.96 12.17
CA LEU A 92 16.31 -15.28 11.11
C LEU A 92 15.41 -16.29 10.38
N SER A 93 14.11 -16.02 10.33
CA SER A 93 13.15 -16.83 9.58
C SER A 93 12.94 -16.26 8.19
N HIS A 94 13.05 -17.15 7.21
CA HIS A 94 12.78 -16.87 5.79
C HIS A 94 11.38 -17.37 5.38
N THR A 95 10.50 -17.67 6.33
CA THR A 95 9.12 -18.07 6.02
C THR A 95 8.27 -16.85 5.69
N SER A 96 7.30 -17.03 4.79
CA SER A 96 6.31 -16.00 4.49
C SER A 96 5.64 -15.48 5.76
N TYR A 97 5.38 -14.18 5.82
CA TYR A 97 4.72 -13.53 6.96
C TYR A 97 3.91 -12.32 6.48
N GLU A 98 2.97 -11.86 7.31
CA GLU A 98 2.25 -10.62 7.10
C GLU A 98 2.22 -9.78 8.38
N PHE A 99 2.20 -8.46 8.23
CA PHE A 99 1.98 -7.51 9.32
C PHE A 99 1.18 -6.30 8.83
N LYS A 100 0.72 -5.48 9.77
CA LYS A 100 -0.14 -4.33 9.49
C LYS A 100 0.49 -3.06 10.03
N GLU A 101 0.49 -2.02 9.21
CA GLU A 101 0.83 -0.66 9.61
C GLU A 101 -0.47 0.14 9.72
N TYR A 102 -0.70 0.78 10.86
CA TYR A 102 -1.89 1.58 11.12
C TYR A 102 -1.52 3.06 11.15
N PHE A 103 -2.31 3.89 10.49
CA PHE A 103 -2.10 5.33 10.48
C PHE A 103 -3.44 6.07 10.51
N CYS A 104 -3.42 7.25 11.11
CA CYS A 104 -4.58 8.12 11.27
C CYS A 104 -4.32 9.44 10.56
N PHE A 105 -5.27 9.87 9.73
CA PHE A 105 -5.24 11.21 9.14
C PHE A 105 -6.05 12.17 10.01
N SER A 106 -5.50 13.36 10.25
CA SER A 106 -6.09 14.38 11.13
C SER A 106 -7.36 15.02 10.54
N ASP A 107 -7.54 14.95 9.23
CA ASP A 107 -8.65 15.53 8.45
C ASP A 107 -9.87 14.60 8.31
N HIS A 108 -9.68 13.29 8.34
CA HIS A 108 -10.73 12.30 8.07
C HIS A 108 -11.35 11.70 9.35
N ARG A 109 -12.12 12.48 10.12
CA ARG A 109 -13.03 12.01 11.21
C ARG A 109 -12.49 10.84 12.07
N GLY A 110 -11.19 10.83 12.40
CA GLY A 110 -10.57 9.77 13.22
C GLY A 110 -10.63 8.35 12.64
N ARG A 111 -10.78 8.18 11.31
CA ARG A 111 -10.74 6.84 10.70
C ARG A 111 -9.29 6.33 10.66
N THR A 112 -9.01 5.31 11.44
CA THR A 112 -7.74 4.56 11.34
C THR A 112 -7.72 3.82 10.01
N GLN A 113 -6.77 4.16 9.16
CA GLN A 113 -6.44 3.39 7.97
C GLN A 113 -5.36 2.35 8.28
N CYS A 114 -5.28 1.32 7.44
CA CYS A 114 -4.34 0.23 7.64
C CYS A 114 -3.75 -0.21 6.30
N ALA A 115 -2.43 -0.38 6.24
CA ALA A 115 -1.74 -1.04 5.15
C ALA A 115 -1.29 -2.43 5.61
N THR A 116 -1.47 -3.44 4.77
CA THR A 116 -0.97 -4.79 5.04
C THR A 116 0.30 -5.05 4.23
N PHE A 117 1.38 -5.38 4.93
CA PHE A 117 2.64 -5.80 4.35
C PHE A 117 2.70 -7.32 4.31
N VAL A 118 3.09 -7.87 3.17
CA VAL A 118 3.18 -9.32 2.97
C VAL A 118 4.54 -9.65 2.39
N TYR A 119 5.30 -10.48 3.10
CA TYR A 119 6.46 -11.18 2.57
C TYR A 119 6.06 -12.58 2.10
N SER A 120 6.43 -12.94 0.88
CA SER A 120 6.28 -14.27 0.31
C SER A 120 7.65 -14.86 0.04
N ALA A 121 7.96 -15.97 0.73
CA ALA A 121 9.13 -16.77 0.47
C ALA A 121 9.06 -17.40 -0.96
N PRO A 122 10.20 -17.78 -1.55
CA PRO A 122 10.23 -18.41 -2.87
C PRO A 122 9.42 -19.72 -2.87
N ASP A 123 8.65 -19.93 -3.93
CA ASP A 123 7.85 -21.15 -4.07
C ASP A 123 8.74 -22.31 -4.51
N ARG A 124 9.03 -23.21 -3.56
CA ARG A 124 9.85 -24.40 -3.79
C ARG A 124 9.19 -25.38 -4.76
N HIS A 125 7.86 -25.35 -4.90
CA HIS A 125 7.07 -26.26 -5.73
C HIS A 125 6.80 -25.72 -7.14
N ALA A 126 6.90 -24.41 -7.35
CA ALA A 126 6.68 -23.77 -8.65
C ALA A 126 7.69 -24.16 -9.75
N ARG A 127 8.73 -24.95 -9.42
CA ARG A 127 9.69 -25.50 -10.40
C ARG A 127 9.04 -26.37 -11.48
N MET A 128 7.81 -26.86 -11.26
CA MET A 128 7.13 -27.76 -12.20
C MET A 128 6.15 -27.06 -13.16
N THR A 129 5.72 -25.82 -12.89
CA THR A 129 4.57 -25.23 -13.61
C THR A 129 4.76 -23.80 -14.11
N GLY A 130 5.87 -23.12 -13.75
CA GLY A 130 6.14 -21.74 -14.15
C GLY A 130 7.55 -21.50 -14.67
N PRO A 131 7.84 -20.30 -15.19
CA PRO A 131 9.18 -19.89 -15.55
C PRO A 131 10.13 -20.07 -14.35
N PRO A 132 11.32 -20.68 -14.51
CA PRO A 132 12.23 -21.00 -13.39
C PRO A 132 12.62 -19.77 -12.55
N THR A 133 12.56 -18.59 -13.16
CA THR A 133 12.93 -17.31 -12.56
C THR A 133 11.89 -16.80 -11.56
N GLU A 134 10.59 -16.92 -11.82
CA GLU A 134 9.56 -16.40 -10.90
C GLU A 134 9.39 -17.23 -9.62
N ALA A 135 9.63 -18.55 -9.73
CA ALA A 135 9.58 -19.49 -8.61
C ALA A 135 10.66 -19.20 -7.55
N ARG A 136 11.73 -18.50 -7.94
CA ARG A 136 12.89 -18.19 -7.09
C ARG A 136 12.84 -16.81 -6.46
N MET A 137 11.82 -16.01 -6.76
CA MET A 137 11.73 -14.64 -6.26
C MET A 137 11.16 -14.60 -4.84
N MET A 138 11.88 -13.94 -3.96
CA MET A 138 11.35 -13.38 -2.71
C MET A 138 10.52 -12.15 -3.04
N LYS A 139 9.33 -12.00 -2.43
CA LYS A 139 8.39 -10.92 -2.81
C LYS A 139 7.88 -10.19 -1.58
N TRP A 140 7.93 -8.85 -1.62
CA TRP A 140 7.30 -7.98 -0.63
C TRP A 140 6.22 -7.16 -1.30
N ARG A 141 5.03 -7.13 -0.70
CA ARG A 141 3.88 -6.40 -1.24
C ARG A 141 3.21 -5.58 -0.15
N ILE A 142 2.70 -4.42 -0.54
CA ILE A 142 1.89 -3.56 0.31
C ILE A 142 0.50 -3.49 -0.28
N TYR A 143 -0.48 -3.79 0.56
CA TYR A 143 -1.89 -3.76 0.22
C TYR A 143 -2.62 -2.70 1.01
N LEU A 144 -3.48 -1.95 0.33
CA LEU A 144 -4.50 -1.13 0.95
C LEU A 144 -5.86 -1.83 0.86
N PRO A 145 -6.79 -1.61 1.82
CA PRO A 145 -8.17 -2.02 1.68
C PRO A 145 -8.75 -1.52 0.36
N ALA A 146 -9.44 -2.40 -0.36
CA ALA A 146 -10.17 -2.03 -1.54
C ALA A 146 -11.55 -1.47 -1.17
N ARG A 147 -12.18 -0.83 -2.15
CA ARG A 147 -13.48 -0.18 -2.02
C ARG A 147 -14.57 -1.22 -1.69
N GLU A 148 -15.29 -1.03 -0.58
CA GLU A 148 -16.48 -1.84 -0.24
C GLU A 148 -17.75 -1.41 -1.00
N SER A 149 -17.66 -0.45 -1.92
CA SER A 149 -18.85 0.16 -2.53
C SER A 149 -19.56 -0.71 -3.58
N VAL A 150 -18.91 -1.76 -4.06
CA VAL A 150 -19.50 -2.63 -5.07
C VAL A 150 -20.05 -3.80 -4.28
N THR A 151 -21.38 -3.89 -4.20
CA THR A 151 -22.11 -5.05 -3.65
C THR A 151 -21.81 -6.37 -4.40
N SER A 152 -20.94 -6.34 -5.41
CA SER A 152 -20.42 -7.52 -6.09
C SER A 152 -19.50 -8.29 -5.14
N ARG A 153 -19.87 -9.54 -4.89
CA ARG A 153 -19.12 -10.51 -4.10
C ARG A 153 -17.69 -10.75 -4.65
N ASP A 154 -17.45 -10.38 -5.91
CA ASP A 154 -16.24 -10.71 -6.67
C ASP A 154 -15.20 -9.58 -6.73
N ALA A 155 -15.49 -8.40 -6.15
CA ALA A 155 -14.49 -7.33 -6.10
C ALA A 155 -13.33 -7.69 -5.14
N PRO A 156 -12.06 -7.43 -5.51
CA PRO A 156 -10.93 -7.72 -4.64
C PRO A 156 -11.05 -6.89 -3.36
N LYS A 157 -10.85 -7.51 -2.19
CA LYS A 157 -10.95 -6.83 -0.87
C LYS A 157 -9.75 -5.96 -0.53
N ARG A 158 -8.65 -6.11 -1.28
CA ARG A 158 -7.39 -5.39 -1.11
C ARG A 158 -6.79 -5.05 -2.47
N VAL A 159 -6.16 -3.89 -2.58
CA VAL A 159 -5.43 -3.44 -3.78
C VAL A 159 -3.95 -3.41 -3.46
N SER A 160 -3.13 -4.05 -4.30
CA SER A 160 -1.66 -3.96 -4.19
C SER A 160 -1.22 -2.57 -4.65
N ILE A 161 -0.50 -1.85 -3.81
CA ILE A 161 0.03 -0.52 -4.13
C ILE A 161 1.54 -0.48 -4.29
N ALA A 162 2.23 -1.54 -3.86
CA ALA A 162 3.66 -1.71 -4.03
C ALA A 162 4.00 -3.19 -4.20
N HIS A 163 5.05 -3.46 -4.96
CA HIS A 163 5.56 -4.79 -5.22
C HIS A 163 7.06 -4.71 -5.44
N VAL A 164 7.81 -5.38 -4.57
CA VAL A 164 9.26 -5.54 -4.68
C VAL A 164 9.60 -7.01 -4.79
N GLN A 165 10.57 -7.34 -5.64
CA GLN A 165 11.10 -8.69 -5.78
C GLN A 165 12.61 -8.72 -5.71
N VAL A 166 13.13 -9.82 -5.19
CA VAL A 166 14.57 -10.09 -5.08
C VAL A 166 14.80 -11.58 -5.39
N ASP A 167 15.81 -11.91 -6.20
CA ASP A 167 16.15 -13.30 -6.48
C ASP A 167 16.71 -13.97 -5.21
N ALA A 168 16.21 -15.15 -4.85
CA ALA A 168 16.67 -15.87 -3.66
C ALA A 168 18.17 -16.23 -3.69
N LEU A 169 18.79 -16.35 -4.87
CA LEU A 169 20.22 -16.64 -5.01
C LEU A 169 21.11 -15.54 -4.42
N VAL A 170 20.58 -14.30 -4.29
CA VAL A 170 21.38 -13.22 -3.68
C VAL A 170 21.71 -13.49 -2.22
N MET A 171 20.92 -14.33 -1.53
CA MET A 171 21.16 -14.69 -0.14
C MET A 171 22.48 -15.44 0.06
N GLU A 172 23.06 -16.00 -1.00
CA GLU A 172 24.36 -16.70 -0.99
C GLU A 172 25.54 -15.73 -1.23
N THR A 173 25.28 -14.43 -1.36
CA THR A 173 26.27 -13.40 -1.70
C THR A 173 26.42 -12.37 -0.59
N SER A 174 27.41 -11.47 -0.71
CA SER A 174 27.55 -10.32 0.21
C SER A 174 26.31 -9.43 0.23
N PHE A 175 25.66 -9.24 -0.92
CA PHE A 175 24.40 -8.49 -1.00
C PHE A 175 23.28 -9.14 -0.17
N GLY A 176 23.30 -10.47 0.00
CA GLY A 176 22.40 -11.16 0.92
C GLY A 176 22.58 -10.71 2.37
N LEU A 177 23.83 -10.51 2.81
CA LEU A 177 24.13 -9.98 4.14
C LEU A 177 23.63 -8.54 4.29
N ASP A 178 23.84 -7.71 3.27
CA ASP A 178 23.37 -6.32 3.28
C ASP A 178 21.84 -6.27 3.35
N LEU A 179 21.14 -7.10 2.58
CA LEU A 179 19.68 -7.19 2.61
C LEU A 179 19.15 -7.64 3.98
N MET A 180 19.85 -8.53 4.69
CA MET A 180 19.45 -9.00 6.02
C MET A 180 19.73 -7.99 7.13
N THR A 181 20.75 -7.14 6.97
CA THR A 181 21.23 -6.23 8.02
C THR A 181 20.78 -4.78 7.83
N THR A 182 20.49 -4.40 6.58
CA THR A 182 20.18 -3.03 6.17
C THR A 182 18.74 -2.97 5.63
N PRO A 183 17.73 -2.77 6.50
CA PRO A 183 16.34 -2.70 6.08
C PRO A 183 16.05 -1.55 5.11
N GLN A 184 16.90 -0.50 5.10
CA GLN A 184 16.75 0.65 4.21
C GLN A 184 16.66 0.25 2.73
N ILE A 185 17.43 -0.75 2.29
CA ILE A 185 17.42 -1.23 0.89
C ILE A 185 16.00 -1.58 0.46
N LEU A 186 15.30 -2.40 1.25
CA LEU A 186 13.96 -2.84 0.91
C LEU A 186 12.92 -1.72 1.14
N LEU A 187 13.06 -0.93 2.20
CA LEU A 187 12.13 0.16 2.49
C LEU A 187 12.15 1.22 1.39
N GLU A 188 13.33 1.55 0.86
CA GLU A 188 13.46 2.49 -0.24
C GLU A 188 12.91 1.92 -1.54
N ALA A 189 13.19 0.64 -1.85
CA ALA A 189 12.59 -0.04 -2.99
C ALA A 189 11.05 -0.08 -2.90
N LEU A 190 10.50 -0.32 -1.71
CA LEU A 190 9.06 -0.26 -1.45
C LEU A 190 8.52 1.16 -1.62
N ALA A 191 9.22 2.17 -1.10
CA ALA A 191 8.83 3.58 -1.25
C ALA A 191 8.79 4.00 -2.73
N LEU A 192 9.79 3.56 -3.50
CA LEU A 192 9.89 3.80 -4.93
C LEU A 192 8.76 3.09 -5.69
N SER A 193 8.44 1.84 -5.32
CA SER A 193 7.31 1.10 -5.90
C SER A 193 5.97 1.77 -5.61
N VAL A 194 5.75 2.32 -4.39
CA VAL A 194 4.56 3.12 -4.05
C VAL A 194 4.47 4.39 -4.90
N GLU A 195 5.60 5.07 -5.10
CA GLU A 195 5.68 6.33 -5.85
C GLU A 195 5.40 6.14 -7.34
N LEU A 196 6.00 5.11 -7.95
CA LEU A 196 5.91 4.86 -9.38
C LEU A 196 4.72 3.98 -9.77
N GLY A 197 4.18 3.18 -8.84
CA GLY A 197 3.12 2.22 -9.12
C GLY A 197 3.56 1.05 -10.00
N VAL A 198 4.85 0.69 -9.96
CA VAL A 198 5.48 -0.36 -10.77
C VAL A 198 6.11 -1.44 -9.91
N LEU A 199 6.40 -2.60 -10.51
CA LEU A 199 7.21 -3.63 -9.87
C LEU A 199 8.66 -3.13 -9.78
N ILE A 200 9.26 -3.21 -8.60
CA ILE A 200 10.69 -2.97 -8.41
C ILE A 200 11.41 -4.30 -8.20
N THR A 201 12.46 -4.56 -8.95
CA THR A 201 13.37 -5.68 -8.74
C THR A 201 14.69 -5.15 -8.18
N VAL A 202 15.09 -5.62 -7.01
CA VAL A 202 16.38 -5.26 -6.41
C VAL A 202 17.42 -6.30 -6.80
N GLN A 203 18.56 -5.85 -7.32
CA GLN A 203 19.66 -6.73 -7.70
C GLN A 203 21.00 -5.99 -7.62
N VAL A 204 22.09 -6.75 -7.73
CA VAL A 204 23.44 -6.20 -7.88
C VAL A 204 23.74 -6.00 -9.36
N ALA A 205 24.28 -4.84 -9.70
CA ALA A 205 24.74 -4.53 -11.05
C ALA A 205 25.88 -5.48 -11.47
N GLN A 206 25.73 -6.08 -12.65
CA GLN A 206 26.74 -6.91 -13.29
C GLN A 206 27.22 -6.24 -14.58
N GLN A 207 28.37 -6.64 -15.10
CA GLN A 207 28.90 -6.14 -16.38
C GLN A 207 27.91 -6.29 -17.56
N LYS A 208 26.99 -7.26 -17.49
CA LYS A 208 25.95 -7.52 -18.50
C LYS A 208 24.61 -6.86 -18.19
N THR A 209 24.47 -6.20 -17.04
CA THR A 209 23.25 -5.46 -16.72
C THR A 209 23.14 -4.31 -17.72
N ALA A 210 22.13 -4.39 -18.60
CA ALA A 210 21.98 -3.48 -19.71
C ALA A 210 21.96 -2.02 -19.23
N LEU A 211 22.93 -1.23 -19.71
CA LEU A 211 23.11 0.20 -19.42
C LEU A 211 22.02 1.10 -20.06
N MET A 212 20.98 0.54 -20.71
CA MET A 212 20.08 1.31 -21.59
C MET A 212 18.65 1.51 -21.06
N TYR A 213 18.39 2.71 -20.51
CA TYR A 213 17.49 3.80 -20.97
C TYR A 213 16.21 3.51 -21.80
N PRO A 214 15.13 4.34 -21.69
CA PRO A 214 15.16 5.79 -21.63
C PRO A 214 14.28 6.41 -20.54
N SER A 215 14.88 6.84 -19.44
CA SER A 215 14.30 7.89 -18.61
C SER A 215 15.21 9.12 -18.64
N LYS A 216 14.66 10.31 -18.44
CA LYS A 216 15.35 11.61 -18.60
C LYS A 216 16.47 11.87 -17.56
N ARG A 217 17.04 10.83 -16.96
CA ARG A 217 17.98 10.92 -15.85
C ARG A 217 19.23 10.13 -16.16
N ASP A 218 20.36 10.83 -16.08
CA ASP A 218 21.72 10.32 -16.12
C ASP A 218 22.04 9.49 -14.88
N VAL A 219 21.54 8.25 -14.89
CA VAL A 219 21.81 7.25 -13.85
C VAL A 219 23.00 6.42 -14.28
N TYR A 220 24.13 6.65 -13.63
CA TYR A 220 25.36 5.86 -13.77
C TYR A 220 25.47 4.88 -12.61
N TYR A 221 25.96 3.67 -12.89
CA TYR A 221 26.27 2.69 -11.87
C TYR A 221 27.50 1.87 -12.25
N GLU A 222 28.21 1.39 -11.25
CA GLU A 222 29.34 0.49 -11.37
C GLU A 222 28.94 -0.97 -11.07
N SER A 223 29.76 -1.90 -11.53
CA SER A 223 29.57 -3.32 -11.22
C SER A 223 29.72 -3.54 -9.71
N GLY A 224 28.74 -4.21 -9.09
CA GLY A 224 28.72 -4.43 -7.64
C GLY A 224 27.78 -3.51 -6.87
N GLU A 225 27.30 -2.43 -7.48
CA GLU A 225 26.32 -1.54 -6.84
C GLU A 225 24.93 -2.17 -6.79
N ILE A 226 24.16 -1.81 -5.77
CA ILE A 226 22.77 -2.24 -5.61
C ILE A 226 21.90 -1.32 -6.46
N ILE A 227 21.11 -1.91 -7.37
CA ILE A 227 20.26 -1.17 -8.30
C ILE A 227 18.81 -1.62 -8.17
N PHE A 228 17.90 -0.66 -8.38
CA PHE A 228 16.47 -0.88 -8.42
C PHE A 228 15.98 -0.81 -9.86
N LEU A 229 15.55 -1.95 -10.39
CA LEU A 229 14.96 -2.04 -11.72
C LEU A 229 13.44 -1.88 -11.62
N SER A 230 12.86 -0.91 -12.34
CA SER A 230 11.42 -0.81 -12.50
C SER A 230 10.95 -1.61 -13.71
N THR A 231 9.91 -2.43 -13.53
CA THR A 231 9.22 -3.13 -14.61
C THR A 231 7.78 -2.61 -14.74
N ASP A 232 7.45 -2.05 -15.90
CA ASP A 232 6.13 -1.49 -16.18
C ASP A 232 5.09 -2.57 -16.52
N ALA A 233 3.83 -2.15 -16.73
CA ALA A 233 2.73 -3.05 -17.10
C ALA A 233 2.90 -3.72 -18.48
N ARG A 234 3.85 -3.27 -19.30
CA ARG A 234 4.19 -3.85 -20.60
C ARG A 234 5.39 -4.80 -20.50
N GLY A 235 5.94 -5.00 -19.30
CA GLY A 235 7.14 -5.82 -19.07
C GLY A 235 8.44 -5.12 -19.43
N LYS A 236 8.42 -3.83 -19.78
CA LYS A 236 9.64 -3.08 -20.04
C LYS A 236 10.35 -2.80 -18.72
N THR A 237 11.64 -3.10 -18.69
CA THR A 237 12.47 -2.94 -17.49
C THR A 237 13.51 -1.84 -17.70
N GLU A 238 13.68 -0.96 -16.73
CA GLU A 238 14.68 0.11 -16.74
C GLU A 238 15.24 0.35 -15.32
N VAL A 239 16.43 0.94 -15.24
CA VAL A 239 17.03 1.32 -13.94
C VAL A 239 16.32 2.56 -13.42
N ALA A 240 15.72 2.44 -12.24
CA ALA A 240 14.97 3.51 -11.60
C ALA A 240 15.82 4.28 -10.57
N LEU A 241 16.72 3.59 -9.87
CA LEU A 241 17.57 4.16 -8.83
C LEU A 241 18.81 3.27 -8.59
N VAL A 242 19.92 3.88 -8.21
CA VAL A 242 21.09 3.22 -7.61
C VAL A 242 21.02 3.47 -6.11
N PHE A 243 21.10 2.42 -5.31
CA PHE A 243 21.01 2.55 -3.86
C PHE A 243 22.32 3.09 -3.30
N GLU A 244 22.23 4.20 -2.57
CA GLU A 244 23.34 4.82 -1.85
C GLU A 244 23.19 4.49 -0.36
N PRO A 245 24.13 3.74 0.25
CA PRO A 245 24.04 3.31 1.65
C PRO A 245 24.20 4.43 2.68
#